data_AF-A0A1F9BSE2-F1
#
_entry.id   AF-A0A1F9BSE2-F1
#
_cell.length_a   1.000
_cell.length_b   1.000
_cell.length_c   1.000
_cell.angle_alpha   90.00
_cell.angle_beta   90.00
_cell.angle_gamma   90.00
#
_symmetry.space_group_name_H-M   'P 1'
#
loop_
_entity.id
_entity.type
_entity.pdbx_description
1 polymer ?
#
loop_
_entity_poly.entity_id
_entity_poly.type
_entity_poly.pdbx_seq_one_letter_code
_entity_poly.pdbx_strand_id
1 'polypeptide(L)'
;MLIILLLLPALPAFGESFKESPLQVWKVEEQRWTNEEELNFAGWVEENIAEDFFIRHKIPVDCADVPYAIRWIYARIAGLPAGATTKNDKLIGHWSTDWNHLSTHAEWHKDLRFRKALLHMLSETTTRTLPLDTYPIRIDQESVAPGTMFFVTESHSGVIGHVILDGSSGHPLQTWEATSPAKIQKLSGRDFMTPRPESTVYSGLVKFRWPIFKNGKWEYLPVAEHPFYSLEQYASDFYEGYADFVEAVAKRMDPADYDPWEKMERVLNTTTRYLMDRVPVVEAGYRRCRRGGCREESPLWEIHSTPGRDGRIVLLMDHLRRIIESNHLDLERVRETMEAISIPIQKGQSVTFHHLFQNHLWLSPHPRDSIEARWGLRKCEMIFSQVRTTQSAISFIEKNYRRKDPKYADFATRQQQEILRRLNEEWVRSDCKEPAPPSPKGKMGR
;
A
#
# COMPACT_ATOMS: atom_id res chain seq x y z
N MET A 1 -31.36 25.63 -35.44
CA MET A 1 -30.62 24.68 -34.58
C MET A 1 -31.57 24.17 -33.52
N LEU A 2 -32.02 22.92 -33.66
CA LEU A 2 -32.88 22.25 -32.68
C LEU A 2 -31.97 21.43 -31.77
N ILE A 3 -31.92 21.76 -30.47
CA ILE A 3 -31.17 20.97 -29.47
C ILE A 3 -32.07 19.79 -29.08
N ILE A 4 -31.71 18.60 -29.56
CA ILE A 4 -32.32 17.34 -29.12
C ILE A 4 -31.52 16.88 -27.90
N LEU A 5 -32.09 17.11 -26.72
CA LEU A 5 -31.61 16.58 -25.45
C LEU A 5 -32.01 15.10 -25.38
N LEU A 6 -31.10 14.19 -25.74
CA LEU A 6 -31.28 12.76 -25.53
C LEU A 6 -31.10 12.44 -24.05
N LEU A 7 -32.20 12.48 -23.30
CA LEU A 7 -32.32 11.81 -22.00
C LEU A 7 -32.27 10.30 -22.25
N LEU A 8 -31.10 9.69 -22.09
CA LEU A 8 -30.99 8.23 -22.00
C LEU A 8 -31.63 7.79 -20.67
N PRO A 9 -32.73 7.03 -20.67
CA PRO A 9 -33.25 6.46 -19.44
C PRO A 9 -32.23 5.48 -18.89
N ALA A 10 -31.81 5.66 -17.64
CA ALA A 10 -31.11 4.64 -16.89
C ALA A 10 -32.02 3.40 -16.85
N LEU A 11 -31.70 2.38 -17.65
CA LEU A 11 -32.41 1.12 -17.62
C LEU A 11 -32.10 0.46 -16.26
N PRO A 12 -33.07 0.31 -15.35
CA PRO A 12 -32.83 -0.45 -14.14
C PRO A 12 -32.48 -1.88 -14.56
N ALA A 13 -31.34 -2.39 -14.08
CA ALA A 13 -30.98 -3.78 -14.28
C ALA A 13 -32.09 -4.66 -13.65
N PHE A 14 -32.94 -5.23 -14.48
CA PHE A 14 -34.12 -5.98 -14.10
C PHE A 14 -33.74 -7.24 -13.31
N GLY A 15 -33.94 -7.22 -11.99
CA GLY A 15 -33.93 -8.41 -11.15
C GLY A 15 -35.35 -8.83 -10.76
N GLU A 16 -35.61 -10.14 -10.70
CA GLU A 16 -36.85 -10.66 -10.12
C GLU A 16 -36.98 -10.21 -8.65
N SER A 17 -38.20 -9.91 -8.20
CA SER A 17 -38.49 -9.61 -6.78
C SER A 17 -38.18 -10.83 -5.92
N PHE A 18 -37.05 -10.81 -5.23
CA PHE A 18 -36.60 -11.87 -4.31
C PHE A 18 -37.00 -11.58 -2.87
N LYS A 19 -37.56 -12.58 -2.18
CA LYS A 19 -37.84 -12.49 -0.74
C LYS A 19 -36.59 -12.90 0.05
N GLU A 20 -35.91 -11.91 0.62
CA GLU A 20 -34.72 -12.13 1.42
C GLU A 20 -34.97 -12.95 2.69
N SER A 21 -34.01 -13.80 3.04
CA SER A 21 -34.06 -14.61 4.24
C SER A 21 -33.62 -13.78 5.46
N PRO A 22 -34.34 -13.78 6.59
CA PRO A 22 -33.86 -13.13 7.82
C PRO A 22 -32.60 -13.82 8.40
N LEU A 23 -32.27 -15.01 7.90
CA LEU A 23 -31.14 -15.82 8.32
C LEU A 23 -29.86 -15.50 7.54
N GLN A 24 -29.93 -14.68 6.50
CA GLN A 24 -28.77 -14.32 5.70
C GLN A 24 -27.82 -13.37 6.45
N VAL A 25 -26.62 -13.14 5.91
CA VAL A 25 -25.58 -12.35 6.57
C VAL A 25 -26.01 -10.88 6.74
N TRP A 26 -26.53 -10.26 5.67
CA TRP A 26 -27.21 -8.96 5.70
C TRP A 26 -28.22 -8.84 4.56
N LYS A 27 -29.18 -7.94 4.71
CA LYS A 27 -30.22 -7.65 3.72
C LYS A 27 -29.76 -6.59 2.72
N VAL A 28 -30.13 -6.76 1.46
CA VAL A 28 -29.81 -5.83 0.37
C VAL A 28 -31.05 -5.23 -0.28
N GLU A 29 -32.23 -5.77 0.01
CA GLU A 29 -33.51 -5.27 -0.49
C GLU A 29 -33.47 -5.06 -2.03
N GLU A 30 -33.78 -3.85 -2.49
CA GLU A 30 -33.76 -3.47 -3.90
C GLU A 30 -32.42 -2.89 -4.35
N GLN A 31 -31.46 -2.68 -3.45
CA GLN A 31 -30.20 -2.05 -3.80
C GLN A 31 -29.31 -2.95 -4.66
N ARG A 32 -28.69 -2.37 -5.68
CA ARG A 32 -27.80 -3.07 -6.62
C ARG A 32 -26.57 -2.23 -6.90
N TRP A 33 -25.51 -2.89 -7.34
CA TRP A 33 -24.38 -2.17 -7.89
C TRP A 33 -24.78 -1.43 -9.16
N THR A 34 -24.31 -0.20 -9.25
CA THR A 34 -24.45 0.71 -10.39
C THR A 34 -23.13 1.47 -10.56
N ASN A 35 -22.97 2.21 -11.65
CA ASN A 35 -21.80 3.08 -11.81
C ASN A 35 -21.73 4.17 -10.73
N GLU A 36 -22.89 4.72 -10.34
CA GLU A 36 -22.97 5.68 -9.24
C GLU A 36 -22.49 5.05 -7.93
N GLU A 37 -22.88 3.80 -7.67
CA GLU A 37 -22.45 3.11 -6.46
C GLU A 37 -20.97 2.71 -6.48
N GLU A 38 -20.38 2.45 -7.65
CA GLU A 38 -18.93 2.29 -7.79
C GLU A 38 -18.19 3.61 -7.52
N LEU A 39 -18.78 4.76 -7.85
CA LEU A 39 -18.22 6.08 -7.50
C LEU A 39 -18.33 6.36 -6.00
N ASN A 40 -19.47 6.02 -5.38
CA ASN A 40 -19.64 6.13 -3.93
C ASN A 40 -18.64 5.21 -3.19
N PHE A 41 -18.44 3.99 -3.69
CA PHE A 41 -17.43 3.07 -3.20
C PHE A 41 -16.03 3.66 -3.29
N ALA A 42 -15.67 4.26 -4.43
CA ALA A 42 -14.38 4.90 -4.62
C ALA A 42 -14.15 6.05 -3.62
N GLY A 43 -15.13 6.94 -3.47
CA GLY A 43 -15.07 8.02 -2.47
C GLY A 43 -14.91 7.49 -1.04
N TRP A 44 -15.65 6.44 -0.68
CA TRP A 44 -15.52 5.80 0.62
C TRP A 44 -14.12 5.20 0.84
N VAL A 45 -13.55 4.54 -0.18
CA VAL A 45 -12.20 3.97 -0.09
C VAL A 45 -11.17 5.06 0.18
N GLU A 46 -11.21 6.15 -0.59
CA GLU A 46 -10.28 7.27 -0.45
C GLU A 46 -10.38 7.95 0.92
N GLU A 47 -11.59 8.12 1.46
CA GLU A 47 -11.82 8.79 2.74
C GLU A 47 -11.53 7.91 3.96
N ASN A 48 -11.82 6.61 3.88
CA ASN A 48 -11.89 5.74 5.06
C ASN A 48 -10.75 4.72 5.16
N ILE A 49 -10.17 4.30 4.04
CA ILE A 49 -9.09 3.33 4.03
C ILE A 49 -7.77 4.07 4.25
N ALA A 50 -7.16 3.76 5.40
CA ALA A 50 -5.86 4.27 5.80
C ALA A 50 -4.97 3.11 6.27
N GLU A 51 -3.68 3.38 6.47
CA GLU A 51 -2.69 2.38 6.91
C GLU A 51 -3.14 1.55 8.12
N ASP A 52 -3.90 2.14 9.06
CA ASP A 52 -4.30 1.49 10.31
C ASP A 52 -5.72 0.89 10.29
N PHE A 53 -6.43 0.95 9.16
CA PHE A 53 -7.84 0.58 9.06
C PHE A 53 -8.13 -0.81 9.64
N PHE A 54 -7.40 -1.83 9.18
CA PHE A 54 -7.58 -3.21 9.66
C PHE A 54 -7.10 -3.44 11.10
N ILE A 55 -6.14 -2.64 11.58
CA ILE A 55 -5.72 -2.65 12.99
C ILE A 55 -6.85 -2.12 13.88
N ARG A 56 -7.44 -0.97 13.53
CA ARG A 56 -8.55 -0.36 14.27
C ARG A 56 -9.73 -1.33 14.41
N HIS A 57 -10.00 -2.12 13.38
CA HIS A 57 -11.09 -3.09 13.37
C HIS A 57 -10.71 -4.52 13.78
N LYS A 58 -9.43 -4.79 14.07
CA LYS A 58 -8.88 -6.11 14.44
C LYS A 58 -9.22 -7.19 13.41
N ILE A 59 -8.96 -6.90 12.14
CA ILE A 59 -9.15 -7.83 11.03
C ILE A 59 -7.76 -8.27 10.56
N PRO A 60 -7.40 -9.56 10.70
CA PRO A 60 -6.19 -10.06 10.08
C PRO A 60 -6.40 -10.08 8.57
N VAL A 61 -5.41 -9.59 7.83
CA VAL A 61 -5.42 -9.57 6.36
C VAL A 61 -4.05 -9.98 5.84
N ASP A 62 -4.00 -10.68 4.71
CA ASP A 62 -2.86 -10.70 3.78
C ASP A 62 -3.15 -9.91 2.50
N CYS A 63 -2.28 -10.02 1.50
CA CYS A 63 -2.44 -9.32 0.22
C CYS A 63 -3.75 -9.64 -0.52
N ALA A 64 -4.21 -10.89 -0.51
CA ALA A 64 -5.44 -11.34 -1.16
C ALA A 64 -6.69 -10.86 -0.41
N ASP A 65 -6.58 -10.75 0.91
CA ASP A 65 -7.69 -10.36 1.77
C ASP A 65 -8.11 -8.89 1.57
N VAL A 66 -7.16 -8.00 1.24
CA VAL A 66 -7.39 -6.55 1.21
C VAL A 66 -8.54 -6.15 0.27
N PRO A 67 -8.54 -6.52 -1.03
CA PRO A 67 -9.63 -6.16 -1.93
C PRO A 67 -10.98 -6.72 -1.49
N TYR A 68 -11.03 -7.99 -1.08
CA TYR A 68 -12.27 -8.63 -0.65
C TYR A 68 -12.84 -7.97 0.62
N ALA A 69 -11.99 -7.72 1.62
CA ALA A 69 -12.42 -7.13 2.87
C ALA A 69 -12.98 -5.72 2.68
N ILE A 70 -12.28 -4.88 1.89
CA ILE A 70 -12.73 -3.53 1.57
C ILE A 70 -14.08 -3.56 0.86
N ARG A 71 -14.23 -4.40 -0.17
CA ARG A 71 -15.49 -4.53 -0.95
C ARG A 71 -16.65 -5.00 -0.08
N TRP A 72 -16.44 -6.05 0.73
CA TRP A 72 -17.50 -6.61 1.59
C TRP A 72 -17.91 -5.65 2.71
N ILE A 73 -16.97 -4.93 3.31
CA ILE A 73 -17.27 -3.93 4.35
C ILE A 73 -18.13 -2.81 3.75
N TYR A 74 -17.73 -2.26 2.61
CA TYR A 74 -18.53 -1.23 1.95
C TYR A 74 -19.92 -1.73 1.55
N ALA A 75 -20.00 -2.90 0.92
CA ALA A 75 -21.27 -3.49 0.53
C ALA A 75 -22.22 -3.69 1.73
N ARG A 76 -21.68 -4.07 2.88
CA ARG A 76 -22.45 -4.18 4.12
C ARG A 76 -22.91 -2.84 4.67
N ILE A 77 -22.13 -1.77 4.49
CA ILE A 77 -22.49 -0.41 4.90
C ILE A 77 -23.61 0.13 4.02
N ALA A 78 -23.45 0.02 2.70
CA ALA A 78 -24.40 0.54 1.72
C ALA A 78 -25.70 -0.29 1.69
N GLY A 79 -25.62 -1.60 1.93
CA GLY A 79 -26.75 -2.52 1.75
C GLY A 79 -26.74 -3.19 0.37
N LEU A 80 -25.56 -3.44 -0.19
CA LEU A 80 -25.39 -3.99 -1.53
C LEU A 80 -25.10 -5.48 -1.53
N PRO A 81 -25.42 -6.18 -2.64
CA PRO A 81 -25.06 -7.57 -2.78
C PRO A 81 -23.54 -7.74 -2.94
N ALA A 82 -22.90 -8.51 -2.06
CA ALA A 82 -21.52 -8.96 -2.25
C ALA A 82 -21.43 -10.49 -2.26
N GLY A 83 -20.44 -10.99 -2.98
CA GLY A 83 -20.12 -12.40 -3.10
C GLY A 83 -18.61 -12.61 -3.23
N ALA A 84 -18.18 -13.85 -3.05
CA ALA A 84 -16.84 -14.34 -3.32
C ALA A 84 -16.90 -15.83 -3.65
N THR A 85 -16.04 -16.26 -4.56
CA THR A 85 -15.87 -17.67 -4.91
C THR A 85 -14.77 -18.25 -4.04
N THR A 86 -15.09 -19.31 -3.29
CA THR A 86 -14.11 -19.95 -2.40
C THR A 86 -13.10 -20.77 -3.20
N LYS A 87 -12.01 -21.19 -2.56
CA LYS A 87 -11.01 -22.13 -3.09
C LYS A 87 -11.57 -23.49 -3.56
N ASN A 88 -12.83 -23.78 -3.25
CA ASN A 88 -13.55 -24.98 -3.68
C ASN A 88 -14.66 -24.66 -4.71
N ASP A 89 -14.55 -23.53 -5.42
CA ASP A 89 -15.47 -23.06 -6.45
C ASP A 89 -16.93 -22.85 -5.98
N LYS A 90 -17.13 -22.66 -4.66
CA LYS A 90 -18.44 -22.33 -4.10
C LYS A 90 -18.62 -20.83 -4.04
N LEU A 91 -19.66 -20.31 -4.67
CA LEU A 91 -20.07 -18.92 -4.49
C LEU A 91 -20.76 -18.74 -3.13
N ILE A 92 -20.17 -17.91 -2.28
CA ILE A 92 -20.76 -17.47 -1.00
C ILE A 92 -21.00 -15.96 -1.06
N GLY A 93 -21.93 -15.45 -0.27
CA GLY A 93 -22.20 -14.01 -0.28
C GLY A 93 -23.10 -13.58 0.87
N HIS A 94 -23.66 -12.37 0.74
CA HIS A 94 -24.57 -11.81 1.73
C HIS A 94 -25.79 -12.70 2.02
N TRP A 95 -26.21 -13.51 1.04
CA TRP A 95 -27.32 -14.46 1.13
C TRP A 95 -27.02 -15.73 1.94
N SER A 96 -25.76 -15.99 2.28
CA SER A 96 -25.37 -17.20 3.01
C SER A 96 -25.97 -17.23 4.43
N THR A 97 -26.43 -18.42 4.87
CA THR A 97 -27.16 -18.57 6.14
C THR A 97 -26.40 -19.32 7.24
N ASP A 98 -25.14 -19.69 6.99
CA ASP A 98 -24.32 -20.49 7.91
C ASP A 98 -24.12 -19.80 9.28
N TRP A 99 -24.28 -18.47 9.32
CA TRP A 99 -24.08 -17.63 10.52
C TRP A 99 -25.39 -17.14 11.16
N ASN A 100 -26.53 -17.74 10.83
CA ASN A 100 -27.84 -17.27 11.27
C ASN A 100 -28.04 -17.21 12.80
N HIS A 101 -27.28 -18.02 13.54
CA HIS A 101 -27.32 -18.11 15.00
C HIS A 101 -26.61 -16.95 15.71
N LEU A 102 -25.85 -16.12 14.96
CA LEU A 102 -25.16 -14.94 15.48
C LEU A 102 -26.04 -13.70 15.38
N SER A 103 -25.87 -12.79 16.34
CA SER A 103 -26.56 -11.50 16.37
C SER A 103 -26.05 -10.53 15.30
N THR A 104 -26.97 -9.70 14.80
CA THR A 104 -26.70 -8.61 13.87
C THR A 104 -26.61 -7.28 14.59
N HIS A 105 -26.02 -6.27 13.94
CA HIS A 105 -25.94 -4.90 14.47
C HIS A 105 -25.96 -3.88 13.32
N ALA A 106 -26.46 -2.66 13.53
CA ALA A 106 -26.47 -1.63 12.49
C ALA A 106 -25.05 -1.31 11.98
N GLU A 107 -24.14 -0.99 12.91
CA GLU A 107 -22.71 -0.81 12.62
C GLU A 107 -22.02 -2.15 12.31
N TRP A 108 -21.42 -2.25 11.10
CA TRP A 108 -20.80 -3.48 10.59
C TRP A 108 -19.73 -4.07 11.52
N HIS A 109 -18.93 -3.24 12.18
CA HIS A 109 -17.80 -3.68 13.01
C HIS A 109 -18.24 -4.19 14.40
N LYS A 110 -19.53 -4.05 14.75
CA LYS A 110 -20.17 -4.63 15.93
C LYS A 110 -21.08 -5.81 15.57
N ASP A 111 -21.36 -6.02 14.29
CA ASP A 111 -22.22 -7.10 13.79
C ASP A 111 -21.46 -8.44 13.81
N LEU A 112 -21.77 -9.30 14.80
CA LEU A 112 -21.07 -10.57 14.99
C LEU A 112 -21.30 -11.52 13.81
N ARG A 113 -22.50 -11.52 13.23
CA ARG A 113 -22.84 -12.34 12.06
C ARG A 113 -22.00 -11.92 10.86
N PHE A 114 -22.01 -10.64 10.51
CA PHE A 114 -21.22 -10.13 9.40
C PHE A 114 -19.73 -10.37 9.60
N ARG A 115 -19.20 -10.06 10.80
CA ARG A 115 -17.77 -10.25 11.08
C ARG A 115 -17.33 -11.70 10.96
N LYS A 116 -18.16 -12.65 11.41
CA LYS A 116 -17.82 -14.08 11.29
C LYS A 116 -17.87 -14.54 9.83
N ALA A 117 -18.83 -14.06 9.05
CA ALA A 117 -18.92 -14.34 7.61
C ALA A 117 -17.73 -13.73 6.84
N LEU A 118 -17.37 -12.48 7.13
CA LEU A 118 -16.23 -11.79 6.54
C LEU A 118 -14.94 -12.57 6.78
N LEU A 119 -14.63 -12.92 8.04
CA LEU A 119 -13.40 -13.67 8.35
C LEU A 119 -13.39 -15.07 7.74
N HIS A 120 -14.54 -15.72 7.61
CA HIS A 120 -14.63 -16.99 6.90
C HIS A 120 -14.33 -16.83 5.41
N MET A 121 -14.94 -15.83 4.76
CA MET A 121 -14.68 -15.54 3.35
C MET A 121 -13.20 -15.30 3.10
N LEU A 122 -12.54 -14.46 3.91
CA LEU A 122 -11.09 -14.21 3.80
C LEU A 122 -10.28 -15.51 3.91
N SER A 123 -10.62 -16.40 4.85
CA SER A 123 -9.95 -17.71 4.99
C SER A 123 -10.20 -18.71 3.85
N GLU A 124 -11.20 -18.44 3.00
CA GLU A 124 -11.61 -19.28 1.88
C GLU A 124 -11.26 -18.68 0.52
N THR A 125 -10.74 -17.45 0.47
CA THR A 125 -10.27 -16.77 -0.74
C THR A 125 -8.75 -16.68 -0.80
N THR A 126 -8.20 -16.56 -2.00
CA THR A 126 -6.75 -16.35 -2.23
C THR A 126 -6.55 -15.54 -3.51
N THR A 127 -5.30 -15.22 -3.88
CA THR A 127 -5.01 -14.64 -5.20
C THR A 127 -5.44 -15.53 -6.37
N ARG A 128 -5.68 -16.84 -6.15
CA ARG A 128 -6.23 -17.76 -7.17
C ARG A 128 -7.74 -17.65 -7.36
N THR A 129 -8.48 -17.10 -6.39
CA THR A 129 -9.93 -16.95 -6.51
C THR A 129 -10.31 -15.62 -7.16
N LEU A 130 -9.42 -14.62 -7.11
CA LEU A 130 -9.63 -13.30 -7.72
C LEU A 130 -10.08 -13.34 -9.19
N PRO A 131 -9.48 -14.15 -10.08
CA PRO A 131 -9.96 -14.28 -11.46
C PRO A 131 -11.43 -14.68 -11.62
N LEU A 132 -12.00 -15.40 -10.64
CA LEU A 132 -13.38 -15.90 -10.70
C LEU A 132 -14.39 -14.80 -10.34
N ASP A 133 -13.97 -13.87 -9.50
CA ASP A 133 -14.80 -12.83 -8.90
C ASP A 133 -14.63 -11.45 -9.55
N THR A 134 -13.72 -11.33 -10.51
CA THR A 134 -13.34 -10.04 -11.12
C THR A 134 -13.45 -10.03 -12.64
N TYR A 135 -13.37 -8.84 -13.23
CA TYR A 135 -13.32 -8.64 -14.68
C TYR A 135 -12.32 -7.53 -15.04
N PRO A 136 -11.62 -7.66 -16.17
CA PRO A 136 -10.67 -6.66 -16.63
C PRO A 136 -11.37 -5.42 -17.17
N ILE A 137 -10.73 -4.28 -16.92
CA ILE A 137 -11.26 -2.97 -17.31
C ILE A 137 -10.37 -2.29 -18.33
N ARG A 138 -10.96 -1.33 -19.05
CA ARG A 138 -10.25 -0.26 -19.76
C ARG A 138 -9.39 0.50 -18.75
N ILE A 139 -8.28 1.08 -19.17
CA ILE A 139 -7.36 1.84 -18.32
C ILE A 139 -7.43 3.31 -18.72
N ASP A 140 -8.26 4.06 -17.98
CA ASP A 140 -8.34 5.51 -18.04
C ASP A 140 -8.93 6.09 -16.74
N GLN A 141 -9.12 7.41 -16.72
CA GLN A 141 -9.62 8.16 -15.56
C GLN A 141 -11.08 7.85 -15.19
N GLU A 142 -11.90 7.33 -16.10
CA GLU A 142 -13.29 6.97 -15.82
C GLU A 142 -13.40 5.57 -15.20
N SER A 143 -12.52 4.66 -15.63
CA SER A 143 -12.55 3.27 -15.22
C SER A 143 -11.71 2.99 -13.98
N VAL A 144 -10.54 3.62 -13.83
CA VAL A 144 -9.62 3.39 -12.71
C VAL A 144 -9.83 4.46 -11.65
N ALA A 145 -10.45 4.06 -10.54
CA ALA A 145 -10.72 4.89 -9.37
C ALA A 145 -10.21 4.22 -8.08
N PRO A 146 -10.14 4.92 -6.93
CA PRO A 146 -9.95 4.26 -5.65
C PRO A 146 -10.91 3.07 -5.46
N GLY A 147 -10.42 1.99 -4.88
CA GLY A 147 -11.14 0.71 -4.77
C GLY A 147 -11.02 -0.20 -6.01
N THR A 148 -10.56 0.32 -7.16
CA THR A 148 -10.11 -0.55 -8.28
C THR A 148 -9.01 -1.45 -7.76
N MET A 149 -9.02 -2.72 -8.14
CA MET A 149 -8.05 -3.67 -7.61
C MET A 149 -7.01 -4.02 -8.66
N PHE A 150 -5.85 -4.44 -8.16
CA PHE A 150 -4.86 -5.07 -9.00
C PHE A 150 -4.38 -6.38 -8.37
N PHE A 151 -4.00 -7.33 -9.21
CA PHE A 151 -3.37 -8.55 -8.72
C PHE A 151 -2.46 -9.19 -9.76
N VAL A 152 -1.50 -9.95 -9.23
CA VAL A 152 -0.67 -10.93 -9.94
C VAL A 152 -1.05 -12.28 -9.36
N THR A 153 -1.60 -13.16 -10.21
CA THR A 153 -2.10 -14.47 -9.81
C THR A 153 -1.03 -15.25 -9.04
N GLU A 154 -1.42 -15.86 -7.92
CA GLU A 154 -0.53 -16.61 -7.03
C GLU A 154 0.61 -15.82 -6.36
N SER A 155 0.68 -14.50 -6.55
CA SER A 155 1.78 -13.68 -6.04
C SER A 155 1.33 -12.59 -5.09
N HIS A 156 0.57 -11.61 -5.57
CA HIS A 156 0.28 -10.39 -4.79
C HIS A 156 -0.99 -9.69 -5.28
N SER A 157 -1.61 -8.91 -4.40
CA SER A 157 -2.75 -8.06 -4.76
C SER A 157 -2.90 -6.87 -3.82
N GLY A 158 -3.67 -5.89 -4.27
CA GLY A 158 -4.03 -4.71 -3.49
C GLY A 158 -5.15 -3.93 -4.16
N VAL A 159 -5.44 -2.76 -3.60
CA VAL A 159 -6.41 -1.82 -4.17
C VAL A 159 -5.75 -0.49 -4.48
N ILE A 160 -6.22 0.20 -5.51
CA ILE A 160 -5.92 1.61 -5.71
C ILE A 160 -6.52 2.37 -4.54
N GLY A 161 -5.69 3.08 -3.79
CA GLY A 161 -6.10 3.94 -2.67
C GLY A 161 -6.35 5.38 -3.10
N HIS A 162 -5.52 5.88 -4.03
CA HIS A 162 -5.60 7.26 -4.53
C HIS A 162 -5.28 7.33 -6.02
N VAL A 163 -5.89 8.30 -6.70
CA VAL A 163 -5.60 8.68 -8.09
C VAL A 163 -5.16 10.15 -8.10
N ILE A 164 -3.89 10.40 -8.41
CA ILE A 164 -3.23 11.70 -8.34
C ILE A 164 -2.83 12.12 -9.75
N LEU A 165 -3.54 13.11 -10.29
CA LEU A 165 -3.40 13.57 -11.69
C LEU A 165 -2.85 15.00 -11.77
N ASP A 166 -2.03 15.38 -10.80
CA ASP A 166 -1.41 16.70 -10.74
C ASP A 166 0.12 16.61 -10.84
N GLY A 167 0.68 15.48 -11.25
CA GLY A 167 2.13 15.28 -11.36
C GLY A 167 2.90 15.35 -10.02
N SER A 168 2.22 15.39 -8.86
CA SER A 168 2.88 15.47 -7.54
C SER A 168 3.35 14.10 -7.00
N SER A 169 3.14 13.02 -7.76
CA SER A 169 3.53 11.65 -7.43
C SER A 169 4.41 11.03 -8.51
N GLY A 170 5.16 9.97 -8.13
CA GLY A 170 5.97 9.19 -9.06
C GLY A 170 5.15 8.37 -10.06
N HIS A 171 3.92 8.02 -9.68
CA HIS A 171 2.93 7.34 -10.51
C HIS A 171 1.53 7.89 -10.16
N PRO A 172 0.60 8.06 -11.12
CA PRO A 172 -0.72 8.63 -10.84
C PRO A 172 -1.60 7.72 -9.97
N LEU A 173 -1.35 6.42 -9.99
CA LEU A 173 -2.05 5.45 -9.12
C LEU A 173 -1.20 5.14 -7.89
N GLN A 174 -1.79 5.26 -6.71
CA GLN A 174 -1.24 4.77 -5.44
C GLN A 174 -2.08 3.62 -4.90
N THR A 175 -1.43 2.68 -4.21
CA THR A 175 -2.04 1.42 -3.77
C THR A 175 -2.03 1.28 -2.25
N TRP A 176 -3.03 0.57 -1.73
CA TRP A 176 -3.04 -0.02 -0.40
C TRP A 176 -2.83 -1.53 -0.50
N GLU A 177 -1.79 -2.02 0.16
CA GLU A 177 -1.33 -3.41 0.09
C GLU A 177 -1.03 -3.99 1.47
N ALA A 178 -1.18 -5.31 1.64
CA ALA A 178 -0.75 -6.04 2.83
C ALA A 178 0.29 -7.11 2.47
N THR A 179 0.93 -7.70 3.48
CA THR A 179 1.92 -8.77 3.29
C THR A 179 1.36 -10.14 3.71
N SER A 180 1.91 -11.22 3.16
CA SER A 180 1.62 -12.59 3.60
C SER A 180 2.56 -12.99 4.76
N PRO A 181 2.10 -13.78 5.76
CA PRO A 181 0.76 -14.36 5.92
C PRO A 181 -0.25 -13.41 6.56
N ALA A 182 -1.52 -13.80 6.58
CA ALA A 182 -2.61 -13.03 7.16
C ALA A 182 -2.38 -12.77 8.66
N LYS A 183 -2.34 -11.49 9.04
CA LYS A 183 -2.15 -11.03 10.42
C LYS A 183 -2.71 -9.63 10.61
N ILE A 184 -2.88 -9.20 11.86
CA ILE A 184 -3.20 -7.80 12.14
C ILE A 184 -1.94 -6.98 11.82
N GLN A 185 -2.00 -6.20 10.75
CA GLN A 185 -0.88 -5.40 10.24
C GLN A 185 -1.36 -4.07 9.65
N LYS A 186 -0.42 -3.13 9.48
CA LYS A 186 -0.68 -1.92 8.70
C LYS A 186 -0.76 -2.24 7.21
N LEU A 187 -1.60 -1.50 6.49
CA LEU A 187 -1.50 -1.41 5.04
C LEU A 187 -0.27 -0.57 4.67
N SER A 188 0.41 -0.99 3.61
CA SER A 188 1.49 -0.26 2.98
C SER A 188 0.93 0.60 1.85
N GLY A 189 1.14 1.91 1.92
CA GLY A 189 0.88 2.83 0.82
C GLY A 189 2.05 2.81 -0.17
N ARG A 190 1.80 2.52 -1.45
CA ARG A 190 2.84 2.44 -2.49
C ARG A 190 2.40 3.14 -3.78
N ASP A 191 3.34 3.40 -4.67
CA ASP A 191 2.99 3.67 -6.07
C ASP A 191 2.63 2.34 -6.72
N PHE A 192 1.67 2.38 -7.66
CA PHE A 192 1.28 1.20 -8.43
C PHE A 192 2.47 0.63 -9.19
N MET A 193 2.86 -0.59 -8.85
CA MET A 193 3.99 -1.29 -9.44
C MET A 193 3.58 -2.75 -9.61
N THR A 194 3.16 -3.12 -10.83
CA THR A 194 2.81 -4.51 -11.18
C THR A 194 3.59 -4.95 -12.41
N PRO A 195 4.01 -6.22 -12.49
CA PRO A 195 4.45 -6.78 -13.76
C PRO A 195 3.32 -6.76 -14.80
N ARG A 196 3.69 -7.04 -16.06
CA ARG A 196 2.75 -7.22 -17.16
C ARG A 196 1.64 -8.21 -16.77
N PRO A 197 0.36 -7.89 -17.02
CA PRO A 197 -0.74 -8.77 -16.69
C PRO A 197 -0.77 -10.04 -17.55
N GLU A 198 -1.32 -11.11 -17.00
CA GLU A 198 -1.44 -12.43 -17.63
C GLU A 198 -2.84 -12.60 -18.23
N SER A 199 -2.91 -12.84 -19.54
CA SER A 199 -4.18 -12.95 -20.28
C SER A 199 -4.94 -14.24 -20.01
N THR A 200 -4.26 -15.32 -19.58
CA THR A 200 -4.88 -16.63 -19.34
C THR A 200 -5.71 -16.67 -18.06
N VAL A 201 -5.33 -15.85 -17.08
CA VAL A 201 -5.93 -15.78 -15.75
C VAL A 201 -6.56 -14.42 -15.46
N TYR A 202 -6.54 -13.52 -16.46
CA TYR A 202 -7.06 -12.15 -16.38
C TYR A 202 -6.58 -11.38 -15.13
N SER A 203 -5.26 -11.39 -14.90
CA SER A 203 -4.63 -10.58 -13.85
C SER A 203 -4.45 -9.11 -14.31
N GLY A 204 -3.91 -8.23 -13.48
CA GLY A 204 -3.76 -6.80 -13.78
C GLY A 204 -4.79 -5.93 -13.07
N LEU A 205 -5.22 -4.85 -13.73
CA LEU A 205 -6.21 -3.90 -13.20
C LEU A 205 -7.62 -4.39 -13.51
N VAL A 206 -8.40 -4.68 -12.47
CA VAL A 206 -9.72 -5.31 -12.58
C VAL A 206 -10.72 -4.66 -11.62
N LYS A 207 -12.00 -5.02 -11.78
CA LYS A 207 -13.08 -4.70 -10.81
C LYS A 207 -13.84 -5.96 -10.41
N PHE A 208 -14.51 -5.90 -9.26
CA PHE A 208 -15.37 -6.99 -8.80
C PHE A 208 -16.62 -7.13 -9.67
N ARG A 209 -16.93 -8.36 -10.05
CA ARG A 209 -18.19 -8.69 -10.72
C ARG A 209 -19.36 -8.48 -9.76
N TRP A 210 -20.40 -7.81 -10.24
CA TRP A 210 -21.64 -7.56 -9.50
C TRP A 210 -22.45 -8.85 -9.32
N PRO A 211 -22.78 -9.24 -8.08
CA PRO A 211 -23.73 -10.33 -7.85
C PRO A 211 -25.15 -9.90 -8.22
N ILE A 212 -25.85 -10.75 -8.97
CA ILE A 212 -27.24 -10.58 -9.39
C ILE A 212 -28.05 -11.81 -8.99
N PHE A 213 -29.34 -11.61 -8.72
CA PHE A 213 -30.27 -12.70 -8.47
C PHE A 213 -31.05 -13.00 -9.73
N LYS A 214 -30.87 -14.20 -10.29
CA LYS A 214 -31.49 -14.63 -11.55
C LYS A 214 -31.83 -16.11 -11.48
N ASN A 215 -33.02 -16.48 -11.94
CA ASN A 215 -33.50 -17.87 -11.97
C ASN A 215 -33.42 -18.56 -10.58
N GLY A 216 -33.81 -17.85 -9.52
CA GLY A 216 -33.84 -18.39 -8.16
C GLY A 216 -32.47 -18.58 -7.48
N LYS A 217 -31.37 -18.11 -8.08
CA LYS A 217 -30.03 -18.21 -7.50
C LYS A 217 -29.25 -16.91 -7.66
N TRP A 218 -28.27 -16.73 -6.78
CA TRP A 218 -27.26 -15.69 -6.93
C TRP A 218 -26.17 -16.17 -7.88
N GLU A 219 -25.82 -15.32 -8.85
CA GLU A 219 -24.70 -15.51 -9.77
C GLU A 219 -24.06 -14.15 -10.08
N TYR A 220 -22.93 -14.15 -10.78
CA TYR A 220 -22.32 -12.89 -11.23
C TYR A 220 -22.91 -12.43 -12.56
N LEU A 221 -23.09 -11.11 -12.70
CA LEU A 221 -23.38 -10.50 -13.99
C LEU A 221 -22.29 -10.92 -15.02
N PRO A 222 -22.66 -11.26 -16.27
CA PRO A 222 -21.70 -11.63 -17.31
C PRO A 222 -20.66 -10.53 -17.54
N VAL A 223 -19.39 -10.92 -17.72
CA VAL A 223 -18.26 -9.97 -17.78
C VAL A 223 -18.43 -8.88 -18.85
N ALA A 224 -19.00 -9.22 -20.00
CA ALA A 224 -19.22 -8.29 -21.11
C ALA A 224 -20.34 -7.25 -20.85
N GLU A 225 -21.17 -7.46 -19.83
CA GLU A 225 -22.23 -6.53 -19.41
C GLU A 225 -21.75 -5.55 -18.34
N HIS A 226 -20.53 -5.71 -17.82
CA HIS A 226 -19.98 -4.79 -16.83
C HIS A 226 -19.52 -3.47 -17.46
N PRO A 227 -19.64 -2.35 -16.72
CA PRO A 227 -19.12 -1.07 -17.16
C PRO A 227 -17.59 -1.15 -17.36
N PHE A 228 -17.10 -0.48 -18.40
CA PHE A 228 -15.67 -0.39 -18.72
C PHE A 228 -14.96 -1.72 -19.00
N TYR A 229 -15.68 -2.84 -19.18
CA TYR A 229 -15.06 -4.11 -19.55
C TYR A 229 -14.17 -3.94 -20.79
N SER A 230 -12.90 -4.33 -20.68
CA SER A 230 -11.93 -4.28 -21.78
C SER A 230 -10.82 -5.30 -21.57
N LEU A 231 -10.30 -5.83 -22.69
CA LEU A 231 -9.13 -6.72 -22.72
C LEU A 231 -7.85 -6.00 -23.14
N GLU A 232 -7.88 -4.68 -23.30
CA GLU A 232 -6.77 -3.90 -23.87
C GLU A 232 -5.45 -4.08 -23.13
N GLN A 233 -5.47 -4.23 -21.81
CA GLN A 233 -4.27 -4.37 -20.99
C GLN A 233 -3.46 -5.64 -21.28
N TYR A 234 -4.07 -6.61 -21.97
CA TYR A 234 -3.44 -7.86 -22.40
C TYR A 234 -2.88 -7.81 -23.81
N ALA A 235 -3.27 -6.80 -24.60
CA ALA A 235 -2.83 -6.64 -25.97
C ALA A 235 -1.31 -6.39 -26.01
N SER A 236 -0.64 -6.94 -27.03
CA SER A 236 0.82 -6.82 -27.15
C SER A 236 1.29 -5.38 -27.39
N ASP A 237 0.44 -4.57 -28.00
CA ASP A 237 0.66 -3.16 -28.32
C ASP A 237 0.30 -2.22 -27.16
N PHE A 238 -0.29 -2.72 -26.06
CA PHE A 238 -0.73 -1.86 -24.95
C PHE A 238 0.40 -0.98 -24.39
N TYR A 239 1.60 -1.53 -24.27
CA TYR A 239 2.78 -0.84 -23.75
C TYR A 239 3.85 -0.59 -24.83
N GLU A 240 3.50 -0.73 -26.11
CA GLU A 240 4.41 -0.36 -27.20
C GLU A 240 4.75 1.14 -27.13
N GLY A 241 6.05 1.46 -27.20
CA GLY A 241 6.55 2.83 -27.06
C GLY A 241 6.83 3.28 -25.61
N TYR A 242 6.55 2.44 -24.61
CA TYR A 242 6.87 2.69 -23.20
C TYR A 242 7.93 1.70 -22.69
N ALA A 243 8.60 2.02 -21.58
CA ALA A 243 9.61 1.15 -20.98
C ALA A 243 8.98 -0.13 -20.44
N ASP A 244 7.79 -0.04 -19.85
CA ASP A 244 7.04 -1.17 -19.30
C ASP A 244 5.53 -0.89 -19.19
N PHE A 245 4.81 -1.87 -18.64
CA PHE A 245 3.37 -1.77 -18.40
C PHE A 245 3.01 -0.66 -17.41
N VAL A 246 3.84 -0.41 -16.39
CA VAL A 246 3.58 0.60 -15.36
C VAL A 246 3.64 2.01 -15.98
N GLU A 247 4.64 2.28 -16.81
CA GLU A 247 4.73 3.55 -17.53
C GLU A 247 3.55 3.74 -18.51
N ALA A 248 3.14 2.69 -19.22
CA ALA A 248 2.01 2.74 -20.13
C ALA A 248 0.68 3.04 -19.39
N VAL A 249 0.49 2.48 -18.19
CA VAL A 249 -0.64 2.82 -17.31
C VAL A 249 -0.54 4.28 -16.86
N ALA A 250 0.63 4.71 -16.38
CA ALA A 250 0.84 6.09 -15.93
C ALA A 250 0.45 7.11 -17.00
N LYS A 251 0.89 6.89 -18.24
CA LYS A 251 0.63 7.79 -19.37
C LYS A 251 -0.81 7.78 -19.87
N ARG A 252 -1.55 6.68 -19.71
CA ARG A 252 -3.00 6.66 -19.99
C ARG A 252 -3.80 7.38 -18.90
N MET A 253 -3.40 7.22 -17.65
CA MET A 253 -4.07 7.86 -16.52
C MET A 253 -3.80 9.37 -16.50
N ASP A 254 -2.55 9.77 -16.66
CA ASP A 254 -2.11 11.17 -16.67
C ASP A 254 -1.26 11.46 -17.92
N PRO A 255 -1.90 11.81 -19.05
CA PRO A 255 -1.20 12.13 -20.29
C PRO A 255 -0.57 13.52 -20.28
N ALA A 256 -0.79 14.32 -19.24
CA ALA A 256 -0.29 15.69 -19.18
C ALA A 256 1.25 15.71 -19.16
N ASP A 257 1.81 16.66 -19.90
CA ASP A 257 3.22 17.01 -19.80
C ASP A 257 3.35 18.22 -18.87
N TYR A 258 4.10 18.04 -17.79
CA TYR A 258 4.27 19.07 -16.77
C TYR A 258 5.60 19.76 -16.97
N ASP A 259 5.62 21.07 -16.75
CA ASP A 259 6.88 21.80 -16.66
C ASP A 259 7.77 21.14 -15.57
N PRO A 260 9.04 20.81 -15.87
CA PRO A 260 9.90 20.10 -14.92
C PRO A 260 10.09 20.82 -13.58
N TRP A 261 10.12 22.15 -13.59
CA TRP A 261 10.26 22.94 -12.37
C TRP A 261 8.97 22.88 -11.54
N GLU A 262 7.82 23.08 -12.17
CA GLU A 262 6.52 22.95 -11.52
C GLU A 262 6.32 21.55 -10.94
N LYS A 263 6.68 20.50 -11.69
CA LYS A 263 6.61 19.11 -11.21
C LYS A 263 7.52 18.89 -10.00
N MET A 264 8.74 19.40 -10.04
CA MET A 264 9.69 19.36 -8.91
C MET A 264 9.09 20.01 -7.66
N GLU A 265 8.50 21.21 -7.78
CA GLU A 265 7.84 21.91 -6.67
C GLU A 265 6.64 21.14 -6.11
N ARG A 266 5.81 20.55 -6.98
CA ARG A 266 4.66 19.73 -6.56
C ARG A 266 5.10 18.49 -5.77
N VAL A 267 6.13 17.78 -6.25
CA VAL A 267 6.70 16.61 -5.53
C VAL A 267 7.36 17.04 -4.23
N LEU A 268 8.09 18.16 -4.22
CA LEU A 268 8.71 18.73 -3.01
C LEU A 268 7.66 19.06 -1.93
N ASN A 269 6.56 19.70 -2.32
CA ASN A 269 5.45 20.04 -1.43
C ASN A 269 4.74 18.79 -0.89
N THR A 270 4.47 17.81 -1.75
CA THR A 270 3.89 16.53 -1.32
C THR A 270 4.81 15.80 -0.34
N THR A 271 6.11 15.72 -0.64
CA THR A 271 7.10 15.10 0.25
C THR A 271 7.18 15.82 1.59
N THR A 272 7.12 17.16 1.58
CA THR A 272 7.10 17.97 2.80
C THR A 272 5.88 17.65 3.67
N ARG A 273 4.68 17.46 3.10
CA ARG A 273 3.50 17.03 3.85
C ARG A 273 3.71 15.67 4.52
N TYR A 274 4.23 14.68 3.80
CA TYR A 274 4.56 13.36 4.37
C TYR A 274 5.57 13.45 5.52
N LEU A 275 6.57 14.33 5.41
CA LEU A 275 7.53 14.59 6.47
C LEU A 275 6.85 15.25 7.69
N MET A 276 5.96 16.21 7.48
CA MET A 276 5.21 16.84 8.57
C MET A 276 4.29 15.85 9.28
N ASP A 277 3.58 14.98 8.55
CA ASP A 277 2.71 13.94 9.11
C ASP A 277 3.49 12.90 9.92
N ARG A 278 4.77 12.70 9.57
CA ARG A 278 5.68 11.82 10.27
C ARG A 278 6.10 12.35 11.64
N VAL A 279 6.18 13.67 11.84
CA VAL A 279 6.58 14.31 13.11
C VAL A 279 5.82 13.78 14.33
N PRO A 280 4.47 13.88 14.40
CA PRO A 280 3.73 13.45 15.58
C PRO A 280 3.86 11.94 15.84
N VAL A 281 3.99 11.12 14.79
CA VAL A 281 4.19 9.66 14.90
C VAL A 281 5.54 9.35 15.51
N VAL A 282 6.59 10.05 15.07
CA VAL A 282 7.95 9.86 15.57
C VAL A 282 8.04 10.25 17.04
N GLU A 283 7.51 11.42 17.40
CA GLU A 283 7.50 11.91 18.77
C GLU A 283 6.67 11.02 19.72
N ALA A 284 5.47 10.59 19.29
CA ALA A 284 4.62 9.70 20.08
C ALA A 284 5.29 8.34 20.29
N GLY A 285 5.88 7.78 19.22
CA GLY A 285 6.60 6.52 19.25
C GLY A 285 7.77 6.54 20.21
N TYR A 286 8.65 7.54 20.11
CA TYR A 286 9.79 7.68 21.02
C TYR A 286 9.35 7.80 22.48
N ARG A 287 8.36 8.65 22.77
CA ARG A 287 7.80 8.83 24.12
C ARG A 287 7.26 7.53 24.69
N ARG A 288 6.52 6.75 23.89
CA ARG A 288 5.88 5.50 24.32
C ARG A 288 6.87 4.35 24.43
N CYS A 289 7.78 4.21 23.47
CA CYS A 289 8.60 3.03 23.27
C CYS A 289 9.97 3.08 23.98
N ARG A 290 10.47 4.26 24.36
CA ARG A 290 11.77 4.38 25.05
C ARG A 290 11.83 3.65 26.40
N ARG A 291 10.68 3.37 27.02
CA ARG A 291 10.56 2.66 28.30
C ARG A 291 10.33 1.14 28.13
N GLY A 292 10.31 0.63 26.90
CA GLY A 292 9.98 -0.76 26.58
C GLY A 292 8.60 -0.93 25.92
N GLY A 293 8.14 -2.18 25.73
CA GLY A 293 6.80 -2.51 25.22
C GLY A 293 6.62 -2.51 23.70
N CYS A 294 7.53 -1.88 22.94
CA CYS A 294 7.52 -1.90 21.47
C CYS A 294 8.54 -2.91 20.96
N ARG A 295 8.29 -4.20 21.19
CA ARG A 295 9.02 -5.26 20.48
C ARG A 295 8.44 -5.35 19.08
N GLU A 296 9.25 -5.67 18.07
CA GLU A 296 8.75 -5.97 16.73
C GLU A 296 7.53 -6.90 16.79
N GLU A 297 6.55 -6.63 15.92
CA GLU A 297 5.26 -7.33 15.83
C GLU A 297 4.30 -7.08 17.02
N SER A 298 4.68 -6.29 18.04
CA SER A 298 3.74 -5.89 19.08
C SER A 298 2.75 -4.85 18.53
N PRO A 299 1.52 -4.75 19.06
CA PRO A 299 0.59 -3.70 18.63
C PRO A 299 1.16 -2.29 18.73
N LEU A 300 1.96 -2.01 19.76
CA LEU A 300 2.63 -0.71 19.91
C LEU A 300 3.72 -0.49 18.86
N TRP A 301 4.43 -1.54 18.45
CA TRP A 301 5.37 -1.48 17.34
C TRP A 301 4.65 -1.20 16.03
N GLU A 302 3.59 -1.95 15.73
CA GLU A 302 2.80 -1.74 14.52
C GLU A 302 2.29 -0.31 14.46
N ILE A 303 1.80 0.25 15.57
CA ILE A 303 1.32 1.64 15.63
C ILE A 303 2.45 2.68 15.41
N HIS A 304 3.59 2.53 16.08
CA HIS A 304 4.59 3.61 16.18
C HIS A 304 5.82 3.48 15.28
N SER A 305 6.07 2.30 14.70
CA SER A 305 7.09 2.12 13.68
C SER A 305 6.69 2.85 12.39
N THR A 306 7.69 3.32 11.64
CA THR A 306 7.49 4.09 10.41
C THR A 306 7.99 3.44 9.10
N PRO A 307 8.22 2.12 8.97
CA PRO A 307 8.83 1.57 7.75
C PRO A 307 8.01 1.86 6.48
N GLY A 308 6.67 1.81 6.54
CA GLY A 308 5.82 2.16 5.39
C GLY A 308 5.90 3.64 5.00
N ARG A 309 5.82 4.55 5.98
CA ARG A 309 5.98 6.00 5.76
C ARG A 309 7.36 6.35 5.24
N ASP A 310 8.39 5.76 5.84
CA ASP A 310 9.78 5.97 5.47
C ASP A 310 10.03 5.45 4.04
N GLY A 311 9.47 4.30 3.68
CA GLY A 311 9.47 3.79 2.31
C GLY A 311 8.81 4.75 1.31
N ARG A 312 7.66 5.34 1.66
CA ARG A 312 6.99 6.34 0.82
C ARG A 312 7.86 7.60 0.63
N ILE A 313 8.46 8.08 1.72
CA ILE A 313 9.38 9.23 1.67
C ILE A 313 10.58 8.92 0.76
N VAL A 314 11.18 7.74 0.88
CA VAL A 314 12.29 7.29 0.01
C VAL A 314 11.88 7.35 -1.46
N LEU A 315 10.73 6.77 -1.82
CA LEU A 315 10.24 6.78 -3.22
C LEU A 315 10.03 8.20 -3.75
N LEU A 316 9.48 9.10 -2.95
CA LEU A 316 9.28 10.49 -3.32
C LEU A 316 10.62 11.23 -3.47
N MET A 317 11.59 10.99 -2.59
CA MET A 317 12.94 11.58 -2.69
C MET A 317 13.68 11.08 -3.93
N ASP A 318 13.58 9.80 -4.25
CA ASP A 318 14.16 9.22 -5.47
C ASP A 318 13.47 9.75 -6.73
N HIS A 319 12.15 9.94 -6.70
CA HIS A 319 11.42 10.58 -7.80
C HIS A 319 11.85 12.05 -7.99
N LEU A 320 11.96 12.80 -6.90
CA LEU A 320 12.42 14.18 -6.91
C LEU A 320 13.84 14.29 -7.49
N ARG A 321 14.74 13.39 -7.09
CA ARG A 321 16.11 13.30 -7.65
C ARG A 321 16.08 13.06 -9.16
N ARG A 322 15.27 12.11 -9.63
CA ARG A 322 15.12 11.83 -11.07
C ARG A 322 14.61 13.04 -11.84
N ILE A 323 13.63 13.79 -11.32
CA ILE A 323 13.15 15.02 -11.97
C ILE A 323 14.29 16.03 -12.12
N ILE A 324 15.05 16.26 -11.06
CA ILE A 324 16.17 17.21 -11.05
C ILE A 324 17.25 16.80 -12.06
N GLU A 325 17.68 15.54 -12.02
CA GLU A 325 18.78 15.02 -12.83
C GLU A 325 18.40 14.89 -14.31
N SER A 326 17.24 14.31 -14.62
CA SER A 326 16.81 14.07 -16.01
C SER A 326 16.43 15.34 -16.77
N ASN A 327 16.08 16.41 -16.06
CA ASN A 327 15.72 17.70 -16.67
C ASN A 327 16.81 18.78 -16.50
N HIS A 328 17.97 18.42 -15.95
CA HIS A 328 19.10 19.33 -15.73
C HIS A 328 18.71 20.63 -15.00
N LEU A 329 17.88 20.52 -13.96
CA LEU A 329 17.46 21.68 -13.17
C LEU A 329 18.67 22.33 -12.47
N ASP A 330 18.58 23.64 -12.23
CA ASP A 330 19.61 24.39 -11.50
C ASP A 330 19.75 23.87 -10.07
N LEU A 331 20.85 23.15 -9.80
CA LEU A 331 21.11 22.49 -8.53
C LEU A 331 21.24 23.47 -7.36
N GLU A 332 21.77 24.68 -7.59
CA GLU A 332 21.88 25.68 -6.52
C GLU A 332 20.51 26.23 -6.17
N ARG A 333 19.70 26.57 -7.18
CA ARG A 333 18.33 27.03 -6.95
C ARG A 333 17.47 25.97 -6.26
N VAL A 334 17.62 24.70 -6.65
CA VAL A 334 16.95 23.57 -5.99
C VAL A 334 17.40 23.45 -4.53
N ARG A 335 18.71 23.52 -4.28
CA ARG A 335 19.29 23.46 -2.93
C ARG A 335 18.74 24.57 -2.04
N GLU A 336 18.75 25.81 -2.51
CA GLU A 336 18.20 26.98 -1.79
C GLU A 336 16.72 26.78 -1.45
N THR A 337 15.93 26.27 -2.40
CA THR A 337 14.50 25.97 -2.19
C THR A 337 14.31 24.91 -1.10
N MET A 338 15.11 23.84 -1.11
CA MET A 338 15.06 22.78 -0.10
C MET A 338 15.59 23.23 1.27
N GLU A 339 16.56 24.15 1.31
CA GLU A 339 17.10 24.72 2.56
C GLU A 339 16.11 25.67 3.24
N ALA A 340 15.25 26.34 2.48
CA ALA A 340 14.20 27.22 2.99
C ALA A 340 13.07 26.47 3.73
N ILE A 341 12.91 25.17 3.48
CA ILE A 341 11.87 24.35 4.11
C ILE A 341 12.40 23.75 5.42
N SER A 342 11.84 24.19 6.55
CA SER A 342 12.19 23.70 7.88
C SER A 342 11.12 22.75 8.45
N ILE A 343 11.55 21.58 8.91
CA ILE A 343 10.69 20.54 9.47
C ILE A 343 10.95 20.44 10.97
N PRO A 344 9.98 20.80 11.84
CA PRO A 344 10.15 20.79 13.29
C PRO A 344 10.10 19.34 13.81
N ILE A 345 11.24 18.78 14.20
CA ILE A 345 11.34 17.37 14.59
C ILE A 345 11.10 17.14 16.08
N GLN A 346 11.33 18.16 16.90
CA GLN A 346 10.92 18.26 18.30
C GLN A 346 11.00 19.71 18.79
N LYS A 347 10.55 19.98 20.02
CA LYS A 347 10.58 21.34 20.59
C LYS A 347 11.98 21.96 20.52
N GLY A 348 12.10 23.05 19.76
CA GLY A 348 13.34 23.81 19.61
C GLY A 348 14.36 23.19 18.67
N GLN A 349 14.00 22.15 17.91
CA GLN A 349 14.88 21.51 16.95
C GLN A 349 14.15 21.25 15.62
N SER A 350 14.80 21.60 14.52
CA SER A 350 14.31 21.33 13.17
C SER A 350 15.44 20.80 12.29
N VAL A 351 15.05 20.22 11.16
CA VAL A 351 15.94 19.83 10.06
C VAL A 351 15.42 20.46 8.78
N THR A 352 16.31 20.78 7.84
CA THR A 352 15.88 21.27 6.53
C THR A 352 15.44 20.11 5.64
N PHE A 353 14.61 20.39 4.63
CA PHE A 353 14.30 19.40 3.61
C PHE A 353 15.57 18.91 2.92
N HIS A 354 16.51 19.82 2.61
CA HIS A 354 17.79 19.46 1.98
C HIS A 354 18.57 18.41 2.80
N HIS A 355 18.65 18.58 4.13
CA HIS A 355 19.27 17.59 5.00
C HIS A 355 18.61 16.21 4.86
N LEU A 356 17.28 16.16 4.82
CA LEU A 356 16.56 14.90 4.67
C LEU A 356 16.71 14.32 3.27
N PHE A 357 16.70 15.15 2.22
CA PHE A 357 16.95 14.71 0.85
C PHE A 357 18.30 13.98 0.72
N GLN A 358 19.33 14.46 1.41
CA GLN A 358 20.65 13.81 1.46
C GLN A 358 20.70 12.54 2.34
N ASN A 359 19.83 12.43 3.34
CA ASN A 359 19.93 11.41 4.39
C ASN A 359 18.71 10.49 4.52
N HIS A 360 17.75 10.52 3.58
CA HIS A 360 16.48 9.81 3.68
C HIS A 360 16.62 8.28 3.78
N LEU A 361 17.68 7.70 3.22
CA LEU A 361 18.00 6.26 3.37
C LEU A 361 18.46 5.88 4.78
N TRP A 362 18.74 6.87 5.63
CA TRP A 362 19.26 6.71 6.99
C TRP A 362 18.24 7.16 8.05
N LEU A 363 16.97 7.29 7.68
CA LEU A 363 15.89 7.51 8.64
C LEU A 363 15.61 6.20 9.38
N SER A 364 15.81 6.17 10.70
CA SER A 364 15.43 4.99 11.47
C SER A 364 13.89 4.83 11.57
N PRO A 365 13.34 3.66 11.18
CA PRO A 365 11.92 3.36 11.36
C PRO A 365 11.58 2.87 12.77
N HIS A 366 12.60 2.57 13.58
CA HIS A 366 12.45 1.88 14.86
C HIS A 366 12.02 2.88 15.96
N PRO A 367 10.86 2.70 16.61
CA PRO A 367 10.28 3.69 17.50
C PRO A 367 11.02 3.87 18.83
N ARG A 368 11.98 3.00 19.18
CA ARG A 368 12.84 3.22 20.36
C ARG A 368 14.07 4.06 20.06
N ASP A 369 14.38 4.27 18.79
CA ASP A 369 15.57 5.01 18.40
C ASP A 369 15.36 6.49 18.73
N SER A 370 16.46 7.18 19.03
CA SER A 370 16.44 8.61 19.35
C SER A 370 15.80 9.41 18.21
N ILE A 371 15.14 10.51 18.53
CA ILE A 371 14.50 11.40 17.55
C ILE A 371 15.51 11.75 16.44
N GLU A 372 16.75 12.06 16.80
CA GLU A 372 17.84 12.37 15.89
C GLU A 372 18.14 11.23 14.90
N ALA A 373 18.12 9.97 15.35
CA ALA A 373 18.33 8.82 14.45
C ALA A 373 17.15 8.62 13.51
N ARG A 374 15.94 8.87 14.01
CA ARG A 374 14.73 8.78 13.19
C ARG A 374 14.66 9.90 12.14
N TRP A 375 15.46 10.96 12.27
CA TRP A 375 15.54 12.08 11.33
C TRP A 375 16.88 12.17 10.58
N GLY A 376 17.68 11.10 10.57
CA GLY A 376 18.92 11.02 9.78
C GLY A 376 20.12 11.77 10.37
N LEU A 377 19.95 12.44 11.52
CA LEU A 377 21.02 13.18 12.21
C LEU A 377 22.08 12.27 12.84
N ARG A 378 21.82 10.96 12.93
CA ARG A 378 22.73 9.94 13.48
C ARG A 378 23.27 8.98 12.41
N LYS A 379 23.31 9.43 11.15
CA LYS A 379 23.76 8.63 10.00
C LYS A 379 25.09 7.91 10.25
N CYS A 380 26.13 8.62 10.69
CA CYS A 380 27.43 8.00 10.94
C CYS A 380 27.38 6.91 12.02
N GLU A 381 26.65 7.12 13.10
CA GLU A 381 26.51 6.12 14.16
C GLU A 381 25.74 4.88 13.67
N MET A 382 24.75 5.09 12.78
CA MET A 382 24.02 4.01 12.13
C MET A 382 24.91 3.22 11.17
N ILE A 383 25.71 3.89 10.32
CA ILE A 383 26.68 3.23 9.44
C ILE A 383 27.68 2.43 10.28
N PHE A 384 28.26 3.03 11.34
CA PHE A 384 29.19 2.35 12.24
C PHE A 384 28.58 1.09 12.85
N SER A 385 27.34 1.19 13.34
CA SER A 385 26.61 0.06 13.92
C SER A 385 26.38 -1.04 12.88
N GLN A 386 26.00 -0.69 11.65
CA GLN A 386 25.80 -1.66 10.58
C GLN A 386 27.12 -2.34 10.18
N VAL A 387 28.21 -1.59 10.05
CA VAL A 387 29.56 -2.13 9.78
C VAL A 387 29.94 -3.19 10.81
N ARG A 388 29.78 -2.89 12.11
CA ARG A 388 30.07 -3.84 13.19
C ARG A 388 29.19 -5.08 13.14
N THR A 389 27.90 -4.91 12.87
CA THR A 389 26.95 -6.04 12.72
C THR A 389 27.33 -6.92 11.53
N THR A 390 27.65 -6.34 10.38
CA THR A 390 28.09 -7.06 9.18
C THR A 390 29.39 -7.82 9.42
N GLN A 391 30.39 -7.20 10.08
CA GLN A 391 31.63 -7.89 10.47
C GLN A 391 31.38 -9.07 11.43
N SER A 392 30.46 -8.89 12.38
CA SER A 392 30.05 -9.95 13.31
C SER A 392 29.34 -11.09 12.57
N ALA A 393 28.51 -10.77 11.57
CA ALA A 393 27.82 -11.75 10.73
C ALA A 393 28.82 -12.56 9.88
N ILE A 394 29.82 -11.91 9.28
CA ILE A 394 30.92 -12.59 8.57
C ILE A 394 31.63 -13.56 9.52
N SER A 395 32.02 -13.08 10.71
CA SER A 395 32.70 -13.91 11.71
C SER A 395 31.85 -15.11 12.14
N PHE A 396 30.53 -14.93 12.27
CA PHE A 396 29.58 -15.99 12.57
C PHE A 396 29.49 -17.02 11.43
N ILE A 397 29.39 -16.57 10.17
CA ILE A 397 29.34 -17.45 8.99
C ILE A 397 30.61 -18.29 8.92
N GLU A 398 31.77 -17.66 9.04
CA GLU A 398 33.07 -18.33 9.03
C GLU A 398 33.19 -19.37 10.14
N LYS A 399 32.80 -19.02 11.36
CA LYS A 399 32.89 -19.93 12.51
C LYS A 399 31.96 -21.14 12.39
N ASN A 400 30.74 -20.94 11.90
CA ASN A 400 29.69 -21.97 11.99
C ASN A 400 29.54 -22.81 10.71
N TYR A 401 29.82 -22.26 9.54
CA TYR A 401 29.52 -22.89 8.26
C TYR A 401 30.75 -23.27 7.44
N ARG A 402 31.91 -22.60 7.62
CA ARG A 402 33.11 -22.85 6.82
C ARG A 402 33.52 -24.32 6.73
N ARG A 403 33.39 -25.08 7.82
CA ARG A 403 33.71 -26.53 7.86
C ARG A 403 32.56 -27.44 7.40
N LYS A 404 31.31 -27.03 7.64
CA LYS A 404 30.12 -27.85 7.37
C LYS A 404 29.66 -27.74 5.93
N ASP A 405 29.67 -26.52 5.40
CA ASP A 405 29.29 -26.19 4.03
C ASP A 405 30.14 -25.00 3.55
N PRO A 406 31.34 -25.28 2.98
CA PRO A 406 32.23 -24.24 2.49
C PRO A 406 31.62 -23.38 1.38
N LYS A 407 30.79 -23.98 0.51
CA LYS A 407 30.17 -23.27 -0.62
C LYS A 407 29.16 -22.24 -0.13
N TYR A 408 28.31 -22.63 0.82
CA TYR A 408 27.40 -21.70 1.47
C TYR A 408 28.15 -20.59 2.20
N ALA A 409 29.20 -20.93 2.97
CA ALA A 409 30.01 -19.95 3.68
C ALA A 409 30.64 -18.92 2.72
N ASP A 410 31.22 -19.36 1.60
CA ASP A 410 31.77 -18.47 0.57
C ASP A 410 30.71 -17.57 -0.06
N PHE A 411 29.54 -18.13 -0.39
CA PHE A 411 28.44 -17.35 -0.92
C PHE A 411 27.97 -16.27 0.08
N ALA A 412 27.67 -16.67 1.32
CA ALA A 412 27.16 -15.76 2.34
C ALA A 412 28.19 -14.71 2.77
N THR A 413 29.47 -15.08 2.93
CA THR A 413 30.55 -14.14 3.23
C THR A 413 30.71 -13.12 2.11
N ARG A 414 30.67 -13.51 0.83
CA ARG A 414 30.73 -12.56 -0.30
C ARG A 414 29.58 -11.55 -0.28
N GLN A 415 28.35 -11.98 0.01
CA GLN A 415 27.21 -11.08 0.15
C GLN A 415 27.42 -10.05 1.28
N GLN A 416 27.94 -10.49 2.43
CA GLN A 416 28.22 -9.59 3.55
C GLN A 416 29.41 -8.65 3.28
N GLN A 417 30.43 -9.10 2.56
CA GLN A 417 31.56 -8.27 2.14
C GLN A 417 31.12 -7.15 1.20
N GLU A 418 30.18 -7.42 0.29
CA GLU A 418 29.61 -6.39 -0.60
C GLU A 418 28.81 -5.35 0.19
N ILE A 419 28.03 -5.77 1.20
CA ILE A 419 27.36 -4.84 2.13
C ILE A 419 28.41 -3.98 2.86
N LEU A 420 29.45 -4.60 3.40
CA LEU A 420 30.52 -3.89 4.12
C LEU A 420 31.24 -2.87 3.23
N ARG A 421 31.50 -3.22 1.96
CA ARG A 421 32.10 -2.31 0.97
C ARG A 421 31.24 -1.05 0.79
N ARG A 422 29.93 -1.22 0.55
CA ARG A 422 28.99 -0.10 0.38
C ARG A 422 28.89 0.78 1.63
N LEU A 423 28.90 0.17 2.81
CA LEU A 423 28.89 0.91 4.08
C LEU A 423 30.17 1.73 4.28
N ASN A 424 31.33 1.18 3.93
CA ASN A 424 32.60 1.90 4.00
C ASN A 424 32.68 3.04 2.98
N GLU A 425 32.15 2.84 1.76
CA GLU A 425 32.04 3.91 0.76
C GLU A 425 31.13 5.03 1.26
N GLU A 426 29.99 4.69 1.85
CA GLU A 426 29.11 5.69 2.43
C GLU A 426 29.74 6.41 3.64
N TRP A 427 30.48 5.68 4.47
CA TRP A 427 31.23 6.23 5.60
C TRP A 427 32.19 7.33 5.14
N VAL A 428 32.98 7.03 4.10
CA VAL A 428 33.94 7.98 3.51
C VAL A 428 33.20 9.13 2.85
N ARG A 429 32.18 8.86 2.03
CA ARG A 429 31.38 9.88 1.34
C ARG A 429 30.70 10.87 2.31
N SER A 430 30.41 10.43 3.52
CA SER A 430 29.73 11.23 4.54
C SER A 430 30.69 11.86 5.56
N ASP A 431 32.00 11.79 5.32
CA ASP A 431 33.05 12.30 6.22
C ASP A 431 32.88 11.84 7.68
N CYS A 432 32.43 10.60 7.87
CA CYS A 432 32.16 10.07 9.19
C CYS A 432 33.44 9.86 10.01
N LYS A 433 33.35 10.19 11.31
CA LYS A 433 34.42 9.95 12.29
C LYS A 433 34.01 8.83 13.23
N GLU A 434 34.99 8.05 13.66
CA GLU A 434 34.75 6.95 14.59
C GLU A 434 34.18 7.52 15.90
N PRO A 435 33.05 6.98 16.41
CA PRO A 435 32.46 7.49 17.64
C PRO A 435 33.43 7.26 18.80
N ALA A 436 33.55 8.28 19.67
CA ALA A 436 34.40 8.17 20.85
C ALA A 436 34.01 6.94 21.68
N PRO A 437 34.99 6.19 22.23
CA PRO A 437 34.70 5.03 23.05
C PRO A 437 33.79 5.45 24.22
N PRO A 438 32.78 4.62 24.57
CA PRO A 438 31.86 4.96 25.65
C PRO A 438 32.67 5.21 26.91
N SER A 439 32.50 6.40 27.50
CA SER A 439 33.16 6.78 28.73
C SER A 439 32.93 5.68 29.76
N PRO A 440 33.96 5.18 30.46
CA PRO A 440 33.79 4.10 31.43
C PRO A 440 32.71 4.52 32.41
N LYS A 441 31.57 3.81 32.40
CA LYS A 441 30.47 4.07 33.33
C LYS A 441 31.08 4.07 34.72
N GLY A 442 31.20 5.26 35.31
CA GLY A 442 31.68 5.40 36.67
C GLY A 442 30.90 4.42 37.52
N LYS A 443 31.62 3.54 38.24
CA LYS A 443 31.00 2.64 39.19
C LYS A 443 30.14 3.53 40.11
N MET A 444 28.83 3.56 39.89
CA MET A 444 27.90 4.08 40.88
C MET A 444 28.13 3.18 42.08
N GLY A 445 28.80 3.73 43.09
CA GLY A 445 28.96 3.09 44.39
C GLY A 445 27.58 2.64 44.85
N ARG A 446 27.49 1.36 45.18
CA ARG A 446 26.31 0.79 45.84
C ARG A 446 26.10 1.45 47.20
#